data_AF-A0A935IE46-F1
#
_entry.id   AF-A0A935IE46-F1
#
_cell.length_a   1.000
_cell.length_b   1.000
_cell.length_c   1.000
_cell.angle_alpha   90.00
_cell.angle_beta   90.00
_cell.angle_gamma   90.00
#
_symmetry.space_group_name_H-M   'P 1'
#
loop_
_entity.id
_entity.type
_entity.pdbx_description
1 polymer ?
#
loop_
_entity_poly.entity_id
_entity_poly.type
_entity_poly.pdbx_seq_one_letter_code
_entity_poly.pdbx_strand_id
1 'polypeptide(L)'
;MKLLDVIYFQAYLFYSSKLNESDPHFTASWGVGAATAFIFTFPILAIKNLFYCGKIDTIYLFLTALLIIGIVMYYFYRNNYGDEIIRKAPLINESINHSRLIAIIYFALAIIFMFVSPLISKYIKEIYCITK
;
A
#
# COMPACT_ATOMS: atom_id res chain seq x y z
N MET A 1 -10.19 -5.53 15.05
CA MET A 1 -8.81 -5.70 14.55
C MET A 1 -8.86 -5.49 13.04
N LYS A 2 -8.14 -4.50 12.50
CA LYS A 2 -8.17 -4.24 11.06
C LYS A 2 -7.02 -4.99 10.39
N LEU A 3 -7.23 -5.47 9.17
CA LEU A 3 -6.20 -6.17 8.38
C LEU A 3 -4.91 -5.36 8.32
N LEU A 4 -5.01 -4.04 8.14
CA LEU A 4 -3.87 -3.13 8.06
C LEU A 4 -3.04 -3.10 9.35
N ASP A 5 -3.65 -3.28 10.53
CA ASP A 5 -2.93 -3.37 11.81
C ASP A 5 -2.07 -4.64 11.86
N VAL A 6 -2.57 -5.75 11.30
CA VAL A 6 -1.83 -7.02 11.19
C VAL A 6 -0.67 -6.86 10.21
N ILE A 7 -0.92 -6.28 9.03
CA ILE A 7 0.13 -6.00 8.03
C ILE A 7 1.24 -5.16 8.64
N TYR A 8 0.87 -4.07 9.32
CA TYR A 8 1.81 -3.19 10.00
C TYR A 8 2.59 -3.89 11.10
N PHE A 9 1.93 -4.69 11.94
CA PHE A 9 2.61 -5.47 12.97
C PHE A 9 3.64 -6.43 12.37
N GLN A 10 3.29 -7.14 11.29
CA GLN A 10 4.24 -8.03 10.61
C GLN A 10 5.40 -7.26 9.95
N ALA A 11 5.12 -6.11 9.34
CA ALA A 11 6.14 -5.24 8.77
C ALA A 11 7.09 -4.71 9.87
N TYR A 12 6.54 -4.25 10.99
CA TYR A 12 7.32 -3.81 12.15
C TYR A 12 8.22 -4.92 12.67
N LEU A 13 7.70 -6.14 12.86
CA LEU A 13 8.51 -7.28 13.27
C LEU A 13 9.64 -7.57 12.28
N PHE A 14 9.37 -7.46 10.98
CA PHE A 14 10.41 -7.64 9.96
C PHE A 14 11.50 -6.57 10.07
N TYR A 15 11.14 -5.29 10.11
CA TYR A 15 12.12 -4.19 10.19
C TYR A 15 12.88 -4.17 11.52
N SER A 16 12.22 -4.43 12.64
CA SER A 16 12.85 -4.47 13.97
C SER A 16 13.75 -5.68 14.17
N SER A 17 13.32 -6.88 13.77
CA SER A 17 14.02 -8.13 14.14
C SER A 17 14.86 -8.75 13.03
N LYS A 18 14.57 -8.46 11.76
CA LYS A 18 15.32 -9.01 10.62
C LYS A 18 16.28 -8.01 10.01
N LEU A 19 15.89 -6.74 9.95
CA LEU A 19 16.73 -5.66 9.42
C LEU A 19 17.41 -4.82 10.51
N ASN A 20 16.96 -4.92 11.77
CA ASN A 20 17.46 -4.13 12.91
C ASN A 20 17.47 -2.62 12.62
N GLU A 21 16.41 -2.13 11.99
CA GLU A 21 16.22 -0.70 11.71
C GLU A 21 16.19 0.11 13.01
N SER A 22 16.77 1.32 12.98
CA SER A 22 16.81 2.21 14.14
C SER A 22 15.43 2.79 14.50
N ASP A 23 14.58 3.00 13.49
CA ASP A 23 13.19 3.42 13.65
C ASP A 23 12.25 2.47 12.87
N PRO A 24 11.94 1.30 13.45
CA PRO A 24 11.07 0.32 12.79
C PRO A 24 9.63 0.82 12.65
N HIS A 25 9.18 1.77 13.47
CA HIS A 25 7.86 2.39 13.34
C HIS A 25 7.75 3.22 12.07
N PHE A 26 8.75 4.08 11.83
CA PHE A 26 8.82 4.90 10.63
C PHE A 26 8.90 4.02 9.38
N THR A 27 9.85 3.08 9.35
CA THR A 27 10.09 2.24 8.17
C THR A 27 8.89 1.32 7.88
N ALA A 28 8.26 0.74 8.91
CA ALA A 28 7.05 -0.05 8.72
C ALA A 28 5.87 0.79 8.20
N SER A 29 5.65 1.98 8.76
CA SER A 29 4.58 2.88 8.31
C SER A 29 4.76 3.30 6.85
N TRP A 30 6.00 3.63 6.46
CA TRP A 30 6.36 3.93 5.08
C TRP A 30 6.16 2.74 4.15
N GLY A 31 6.66 1.56 4.53
CA GLY A 31 6.53 0.35 3.73
C GLY A 31 5.07 -0.02 3.47
N VAL A 32 4.24 0.00 4.52
CA VAL A 32 2.80 -0.27 4.39
C VAL A 32 2.09 0.82 3.59
N GLY A 33 2.45 2.10 3.80
CA GLY A 33 1.92 3.22 3.02
C GLY A 33 2.23 3.11 1.54
N ALA A 34 3.48 2.83 1.18
CA ALA A 34 3.93 2.66 -0.20
C ALA A 34 3.24 1.45 -0.86
N ALA A 35 3.17 0.32 -0.15
CA ALA A 35 2.46 -0.85 -0.63
C ALA A 35 0.98 -0.56 -0.89
N THR A 36 0.32 0.17 0.02
CA THR A 36 -1.05 0.63 -0.16
C THR A 36 -1.17 1.50 -1.42
N ALA A 37 -0.30 2.49 -1.57
CA ALA A 37 -0.31 3.38 -2.73
C ALA A 37 -0.15 2.64 -4.06
N PHE A 38 0.73 1.63 -4.14
CA PHE A 38 0.88 0.82 -5.35
C PHE A 38 -0.37 0.01 -5.68
N ILE A 39 -1.02 -0.60 -4.69
CA ILE A 39 -2.29 -1.31 -4.89
C ILE A 39 -3.37 -0.36 -5.43
N PHE A 40 -3.47 0.85 -4.87
CA PHE A 40 -4.43 1.87 -5.31
C PHE A 40 -4.04 2.59 -6.60
N THR A 41 -2.80 2.44 -7.08
CA THR A 41 -2.37 3.02 -8.36
C THR A 41 -3.16 2.41 -9.54
N PHE A 42 -3.55 1.14 -9.45
CA PHE A 42 -4.35 0.47 -10.48
C PHE A 42 -5.71 1.16 -10.74
N PRO A 43 -6.63 1.26 -9.75
CA PRO A 43 -7.91 1.90 -9.99
C PRO A 43 -7.77 3.37 -10.37
N ILE A 44 -6.80 4.10 -9.83
CA ILE A 44 -6.57 5.51 -10.18
C ILE A 44 -6.19 5.65 -11.66
N LEU A 45 -5.27 4.82 -12.16
CA LEU A 45 -4.89 4.81 -13.57
C LEU A 45 -6.04 4.38 -14.48
N ALA A 46 -6.82 3.38 -14.07
CA ALA A 46 -8.00 2.94 -14.81
C ALA A 46 -9.03 4.08 -14.94
N ILE A 47 -9.33 4.80 -13.85
CA ILE A 47 -10.23 5.96 -13.84
C ILE A 47 -9.70 7.07 -14.76
N LYS A 48 -8.41 7.40 -14.67
CA LYS A 48 -7.76 8.40 -15.54
C LYS A 48 -7.97 8.09 -17.02
N ASN A 49 -7.86 6.83 -17.44
CA ASN A 49 -8.00 6.50 -18.86
C ASN A 49 -9.45 6.30 -19.29
N LEU A 50 -10.29 5.67 -18.47
CA LEU A 50 -11.70 5.42 -18.80
C LEU A 50 -12.50 6.72 -18.93
N PHE A 51 -12.30 7.67 -18.02
CA PHE A 51 -13.13 8.89 -17.96
C PHE A 51 -12.46 10.11 -18.57
N TYR A 52 -11.13 10.19 -18.50
CA TYR A 52 -10.38 11.40 -18.89
C TYR A 52 -9.43 11.15 -20.06
N CYS A 53 -9.41 9.95 -20.65
CA CYS A 53 -8.53 9.59 -21.76
C CYS A 53 -7.05 9.95 -21.56
N GLY A 54 -6.58 9.84 -20.32
CA GLY A 54 -5.21 10.13 -19.97
C GLY A 54 -4.87 11.62 -19.87
N LYS A 55 -5.85 12.53 -19.97
CA LYS A 55 -5.66 13.99 -19.86
C LYS A 55 -5.27 14.47 -18.46
N ILE A 56 -5.44 13.63 -17.43
CA ILE A 56 -4.95 13.94 -16.09
C ILE A 56 -3.42 13.88 -16.09
N ASP A 57 -2.78 14.98 -15.71
CA ASP A 57 -1.33 15.07 -15.58
C ASP A 57 -0.80 14.05 -14.56
N THR A 58 0.35 13.48 -14.87
CA THR A 58 1.08 12.54 -14.01
C THR A 58 1.39 13.13 -12.64
N ILE A 59 1.54 14.46 -12.51
CA ILE A 59 1.77 15.08 -11.21
C ILE A 59 0.62 14.83 -10.22
N TYR A 60 -0.63 14.80 -10.69
CA TYR A 60 -1.78 14.49 -9.83
C TYR A 60 -1.78 13.04 -9.36
N LEU A 61 -1.29 12.11 -10.19
CA LEU A 61 -1.13 10.70 -9.81
C LEU A 61 -0.10 10.55 -8.69
N PHE A 62 1.02 11.25 -8.82
CA PHE A 62 2.06 11.27 -7.81
C PHE A 62 1.56 11.87 -6.49
N LEU A 63 0.84 13.00 -6.56
CA LEU A 63 0.23 13.62 -5.38
C LEU A 63 -0.80 12.71 -4.71
N THR A 64 -1.62 11.97 -5.47
CA THR A 64 -2.53 10.98 -4.88
C THR A 64 -1.80 9.84 -4.19
N ALA A 65 -0.69 9.35 -4.73
CA ALA A 65 0.12 8.33 -4.09
C ALA A 65 0.73 8.84 -2.77
N LEU A 66 1.29 10.05 -2.77
CA LEU A 66 1.81 10.70 -1.55
C LEU A 66 0.70 10.91 -0.50
N LEU A 67 -0.49 11.31 -0.93
CA LEU A 67 -1.64 11.47 -0.04
C LEU A 67 -2.05 10.14 0.60
N ILE A 68 -2.06 9.04 -0.16
CA ILE A 68 -2.35 7.70 0.39
C ILE A 68 -1.28 7.30 1.42
N ILE A 69 0.00 7.48 1.11
CA ILE A 69 1.11 7.21 2.04
C ILE A 69 0.94 8.04 3.31
N GLY A 70 0.70 9.35 3.16
CA GLY A 70 0.50 10.27 4.28
C GLY A 70 -0.67 9.89 5.17
N ILE A 71 -1.80 9.44 4.59
CA ILE A 71 -2.95 8.95 5.35
C ILE A 71 -2.60 7.70 6.15
N VAL A 72 -1.89 6.74 5.54
CA VAL A 72 -1.48 5.50 6.21
C VAL A 72 -0.47 5.79 7.33
N MET A 73 0.49 6.68 7.10
CA MET A 73 1.41 7.12 8.14
C MET A 73 0.68 7.80 9.28
N TYR A 74 -0.17 8.79 8.98
CA TYR A 74 -0.99 9.46 9.99
C TYR A 74 -1.84 8.46 10.79
N TYR A 75 -2.39 7.43 10.13
CA TYR A 75 -3.18 6.39 10.79
C TYR A 75 -2.39 5.62 11.87
N PHE A 76 -1.10 5.36 11.66
CA PHE A 76 -0.26 4.67 12.65
C PHE A 76 0.33 5.62 13.70
N TYR A 77 0.62 6.87 13.33
CA TYR A 77 1.20 7.84 14.25
C TYR A 77 0.18 8.54 15.15
N ARG A 78 -1.10 8.60 14.74
CA ARG A 78 -2.14 9.25 15.55
C ARG A 78 -2.23 8.60 16.94
N ASN A 79 -2.24 9.41 18.00
CA ASN A 79 -2.45 8.98 19.37
C ASN A 79 -1.58 7.77 19.82
N ASN A 80 -0.35 7.64 19.31
CA ASN A 80 0.53 6.49 19.56
C ASN A 80 -0.10 5.13 19.20
N TYR A 81 -0.98 5.11 18.20
CA TYR A 81 -1.71 3.92 17.79
C TYR A 81 -0.78 2.79 17.31
N GLY A 82 0.35 3.14 16.69
CA GLY A 82 1.42 2.20 16.32
C GLY A 82 1.91 1.39 17.52
N ASP A 83 2.18 2.04 18.65
CA ASP A 83 2.60 1.37 19.89
C ASP A 83 1.50 0.47 20.45
N GLU A 84 0.25 0.91 20.37
CA GLU A 84 -0.90 0.11 20.78
C GLU A 84 -1.02 -1.17 19.94
N ILE A 85 -0.77 -1.09 18.64
CA ILE A 85 -0.73 -2.25 17.75
C ILE A 85 0.38 -3.22 18.18
N ILE A 86 1.60 -2.73 18.47
CA ILE A 86 2.70 -3.60 18.89
C ILE A 86 2.36 -4.33 20.19
N ARG A 87 1.77 -3.63 21.17
CA ARG A 87 1.35 -4.24 22.44
C ARG A 87 0.24 -5.27 22.25
N LYS A 88 -0.71 -5.02 21.37
CA LYS A 88 -1.82 -5.94 21.07
C LYS A 88 -1.37 -7.16 20.28
N ALA A 89 -0.29 -7.05 19.51
CA ALA A 89 0.23 -8.10 18.64
C ALA A 89 -0.88 -8.77 17.80
N PRO A 90 -1.61 -8.01 16.95
CA PRO A 90 -2.77 -8.53 16.25
C PRO A 90 -2.39 -9.66 15.29
N LEU A 91 -3.13 -10.77 15.35
CA LEU A 91 -2.93 -11.96 14.53
C LEU A 91 -4.24 -12.39 13.85
N ILE A 92 -4.16 -12.80 12.59
CA ILE A 92 -5.26 -13.44 11.87
C ILE A 92 -5.36 -14.90 12.33
N ASN A 93 -6.56 -15.28 12.80
CA ASN A 93 -6.86 -16.60 13.34
C ASN A 93 -5.85 -17.04 14.42
N GLU A 94 -5.40 -16.09 15.25
CA GLU A 94 -4.42 -16.33 16.34
C GLU A 94 -3.10 -16.96 15.87
N SER A 95 -2.81 -16.90 14.57
CA SER A 95 -1.66 -17.59 13.96
C SER A 95 -0.66 -16.60 13.38
N ILE A 96 0.57 -16.62 13.92
CA ILE A 96 1.68 -15.81 13.41
C ILE A 96 2.05 -16.18 11.97
N ASN A 97 1.98 -17.46 11.63
CA ASN A 97 2.32 -17.94 10.28
C ASN A 97 1.29 -17.50 9.24
N HIS A 98 -0.02 -17.58 9.57
CA HIS A 98 -1.07 -17.08 8.68
C HIS A 98 -0.97 -15.57 8.50
N SER A 99 -0.74 -14.83 9.59
CA SER A 99 -0.56 -13.37 9.55
C SER A 99 0.63 -12.98 8.67
N ARG A 100 1.76 -13.68 8.81
CA ARG A 100 2.95 -13.46 7.99
C ARG A 100 2.70 -13.80 6.51
N LEU A 101 2.03 -14.91 6.22
CA LEU A 101 1.66 -15.28 4.85
C LEU A 101 0.80 -14.19 4.20
N ILE A 102 -0.20 -13.68 4.93
CA ILE A 102 -1.07 -12.60 4.45
C ILE A 102 -0.28 -11.31 4.21
N ALA A 103 0.67 -10.98 5.10
CA ALA A 103 1.56 -9.85 4.88
C ALA A 103 2.43 -10.01 3.64
N ILE A 104 3.00 -11.20 3.41
CA ILE A 104 3.77 -11.51 2.20
C ILE A 104 2.90 -11.35 0.96
N ILE A 105 1.68 -11.90 0.96
CA ILE A 105 0.74 -11.76 -0.17
C ILE A 105 0.41 -10.28 -0.42
N TYR A 106 0.18 -9.50 0.64
CA TYR A 106 -0.11 -8.08 0.54
C TYR A 106 1.03 -7.29 -0.14
N PHE A 107 2.28 -7.50 0.30
CA PHE A 107 3.44 -6.84 -0.32
C PHE A 107 3.72 -7.37 -1.72
N ALA A 108 3.53 -8.66 -1.98
CA ALA A 108 3.66 -9.23 -3.32
C ALA A 108 2.62 -8.63 -4.28
N LEU A 109 1.37 -8.47 -3.84
CA LEU A 109 0.33 -7.79 -4.61
C LEU A 109 0.71 -6.35 -4.91
N ALA A 110 1.23 -5.61 -3.93
CA ALA A 110 1.69 -4.25 -4.16
C ALA A 110 2.78 -4.16 -5.25
N ILE A 111 3.76 -5.07 -5.21
CA ILE A 111 4.81 -5.15 -6.24
C ILE A 111 4.20 -5.50 -7.60
N ILE A 112 3.28 -6.48 -7.66
CA ILE A 112 2.59 -6.85 -8.90
C ILE A 112 1.86 -5.63 -9.47
N PHE A 113 1.05 -4.93 -8.68
CA PHE A 113 0.31 -3.76 -9.12
C PHE A 113 1.23 -2.61 -9.53
N MET A 114 2.40 -2.45 -8.93
CA MET A 114 3.38 -1.45 -9.35
C MET A 114 3.77 -1.59 -10.83
N PHE A 115 3.94 -2.84 -11.32
CA PHE A 115 4.34 -3.10 -12.70
C PHE A 115 3.17 -3.35 -13.66
N VAL A 116 2.11 -3.99 -13.17
CA VAL A 116 0.95 -4.37 -14.00
C VAL A 116 0.04 -3.17 -14.27
N SER A 117 -0.10 -2.23 -13.32
CA SER A 117 -1.03 -1.11 -13.47
C SER A 117 -0.72 -0.22 -14.68
N PRO A 118 0.53 0.19 -14.94
CA PRO A 118 0.87 0.98 -16.13
C PRO A 118 0.58 0.24 -17.44
N LEU A 119 0.81 -1.09 -17.48
CA LEU A 119 0.56 -1.92 -18.66
C LEU A 119 -0.93 -1.97 -18.98
N ILE A 120 -1.77 -2.33 -18.01
CA ILE A 120 -3.23 -2.39 -18.21
C ILE A 120 -3.78 -0.99 -18.51
N SER A 121 -3.29 0.04 -17.84
CA SER A 121 -3.63 1.44 -18.09
C SER A 121 -3.43 1.83 -19.56
N LYS A 122 -2.32 1.39 -20.17
CA LYS A 122 -2.04 1.62 -21.59
C LYS A 122 -3.09 0.93 -22.47
N TYR A 123 -3.38 -0.35 -22.22
CA TYR A 123 -4.42 -1.10 -22.96
C TYR A 123 -5.80 -0.43 -22.87
N ILE A 124 -6.19 0.04 -21.67
CA ILE A 124 -7.46 0.77 -21.47
C ILE A 124 -7.48 2.02 -22.33
N LYS A 125 -6.40 2.81 -22.32
CA LYS A 125 -6.32 4.03 -23.13
C LYS A 125 -6.45 3.73 -24.63
N GLU A 126 -5.80 2.68 -25.12
CA GLU A 126 -5.86 2.28 -26.53
C GLU A 126 -7.28 1.87 -26.96
N ILE A 127 -7.97 1.07 -26.14
CA ILE A 127 -9.30 0.54 -26.47
C ILE A 127 -10.40 1.61 -26.40
N TYR A 128 -10.32 2.55 -25.44
CA TYR A 128 -11.41 3.47 -25.16
C TYR A 128 -11.20 4.90 -25.70
N CYS A 129 -9.97 5.26 -26.07
CA CYS A 129 -9.63 6.65 -26.41
C CYS A 129 -8.90 6.83 -27.74
N ILE A 130 -8.42 5.78 -28.40
CA ILE A 130 -7.86 5.86 -29.76
C ILE A 130 -8.94 5.58 -30.82
N THR A 131 -9.97 4.84 -30.46
CA THR A 131 -11.16 4.50 -31.28
C THR A 131 -12.27 5.56 -31.22
N LYS A 132 -12.06 6.67 -30.51
CA LYS A 132 -12.98 7.81 -30.38
C LYS A 132 -12.32 9.06 -30.94
#